data_AF-A0A2B8BNK0-F1
#
_entry.id   AF-A0A2B8BNK0-F1
#
_cell.length_a   1.000
_cell.length_b   1.000
_cell.length_c   1.000
_cell.angle_alpha   90.00
_cell.angle_beta   90.00
_cell.angle_gamma   90.00
#
_symmetry.space_group_name_H-M   'P 1'
#
loop_
_entity.id
_entity.type
_entity.pdbx_description
1 polymer ?
#
loop_
_entity_poly.entity_id
_entity_poly.type
_entity_poly.pdbx_seq_one_letter_code
_entity_poly.pdbx_strand_id
1 'polypeptide(L)'
;AVGDRLFYNHGEDLWTSDGTPEGTMPVKNFPPVGLSLPNQYVAFDDRIAFVAGDGEHGFELWTSDGTEQGTRMVKDIAPGSAGANIGDFAVLDDRVFFTADDGVHGRSLWMSDGTEAGTRMVADRFQDTIWTAPGNLHSVGDSLYFSGIDAGQGGALFRLDSDGEAVTKLATSHLLSLLYGTLEIAGI
;
A
#
# COMPACT_ATOMS: atom_id res chain seq x y z
N ALA A 1 12.97 2.84 -8.85
CA ALA A 1 14.09 3.79 -8.82
C ALA A 1 13.59 5.11 -8.25
N VAL A 2 14.47 5.87 -7.59
CA VAL A 2 14.22 7.22 -7.07
C VAL A 2 15.39 8.07 -7.54
N GLY A 3 15.13 9.16 -8.26
CA GLY A 3 16.19 9.92 -8.91
C GLY A 3 17.06 9.03 -9.81
N ASP A 4 18.36 9.03 -9.55
CA ASP A 4 19.38 8.22 -10.23
C ASP A 4 19.63 6.85 -9.57
N ARG A 5 18.93 6.52 -8.48
CA ARG A 5 19.14 5.29 -7.72
C ARG A 5 18.10 4.22 -8.02
N LEU A 6 18.59 3.05 -8.38
CA LEU A 6 17.83 1.81 -8.33
C LEU A 6 17.79 1.29 -6.90
N PHE A 7 16.65 0.72 -6.52
CA PHE A 7 16.50 -0.09 -5.32
C PHE A 7 16.14 -1.50 -5.76
N TYR A 8 16.66 -2.51 -5.07
CA TYR A 8 16.35 -3.89 -5.36
C TYR A 8 16.67 -4.75 -4.14
N ASN A 9 16.10 -5.94 -4.09
CA ASN A 9 16.43 -6.92 -3.08
C ASN A 9 17.60 -7.80 -3.55
N HIS A 10 18.53 -8.10 -2.65
CA HIS A 10 19.57 -9.10 -2.87
C HIS A 10 19.56 -10.07 -1.67
N GLY A 11 19.01 -11.27 -1.88
CA GLY A 11 18.59 -12.12 -0.77
C GLY A 11 17.45 -11.48 0.01
N GLU A 12 17.61 -11.40 1.33
CA GLU A 12 16.67 -10.77 2.27
C GLU A 12 16.95 -9.27 2.48
N ASP A 13 17.98 -8.72 1.84
CA ASP A 13 18.50 -7.40 2.14
C ASP A 13 18.07 -6.35 1.11
N LEU A 14 17.91 -5.11 1.56
CA LEU A 14 17.70 -3.95 0.69
C LEU A 14 19.04 -3.45 0.17
N TRP A 15 19.13 -3.26 -1.15
CA TRP A 15 20.31 -2.74 -1.85
C TRP A 15 19.94 -1.54 -2.71
N THR A 16 20.95 -0.70 -2.98
CA THR A 16 20.85 0.40 -3.94
C THR A 16 21.98 0.37 -4.96
N SER A 17 21.74 0.95 -6.13
CA SER A 17 22.74 1.10 -7.20
C SER A 17 22.51 2.39 -7.96
N ASP A 18 23.59 3.09 -8.31
CA ASP A 18 23.61 4.20 -9.28
C ASP A 18 23.87 3.73 -10.73
N GLY A 19 23.91 2.41 -10.95
CA GLY A 19 24.26 1.79 -12.23
C GLY A 19 25.75 1.47 -12.41
N THR A 20 26.59 1.78 -11.42
CA THR A 20 28.02 1.40 -11.43
C THR A 20 28.32 0.28 -10.42
N PRO A 21 29.35 -0.55 -10.63
CA PRO A 21 29.79 -1.53 -9.64
C PRO A 21 30.13 -0.88 -8.29
N GLU A 22 30.80 0.28 -8.30
CA GLU A 22 31.24 0.99 -7.09
C GLU A 22 30.06 1.61 -6.32
N GLY A 23 29.03 2.08 -7.02
CA GLY A 23 27.82 2.63 -6.42
C GLY A 23 26.75 1.60 -6.08
N THR A 24 27.04 0.31 -6.25
CA THR A 24 26.14 -0.80 -5.90
C THR A 24 26.46 -1.32 -4.50
N MET A 25 25.60 -1.04 -3.53
CA MET A 25 25.90 -1.28 -2.11
C MET A 25 24.66 -1.73 -1.30
N PRO A 26 24.87 -2.50 -0.21
CA PRO A 26 23.81 -2.85 0.72
C PRO A 26 23.33 -1.59 1.45
N VAL A 27 22.02 -1.51 1.69
CA VAL A 27 21.40 -0.43 2.46
C VAL A 27 21.08 -0.92 3.87
N LYS A 28 20.37 -2.05 3.99
CA LYS A 28 19.98 -2.63 5.28
C LYS A 28 19.61 -4.09 5.14
N ASN A 29 19.97 -4.87 6.16
CA ASN A 29 19.63 -6.28 6.25
C ASN A 29 18.38 -6.48 7.11
N PHE A 30 17.57 -7.48 6.76
CA PHE A 30 16.30 -7.79 7.43
C PHE A 30 16.19 -9.25 7.95
N PRO A 31 17.22 -9.80 8.62
CA PRO A 31 17.14 -11.19 9.11
C PRO A 31 16.13 -11.31 10.28
N PRO A 32 15.46 -12.46 10.45
CA PRO A 32 15.50 -13.67 9.62
C PRO A 32 14.38 -13.72 8.56
N VAL A 33 13.67 -12.61 8.33
CA VAL A 33 12.41 -12.61 7.56
C VAL A 33 12.60 -12.00 6.17
N GLY A 34 13.23 -10.84 6.09
CA GLY A 34 13.56 -10.18 4.83
C GLY A 34 12.47 -9.26 4.28
N LEU A 35 12.62 -8.86 3.02
CA LEU A 35 11.58 -8.20 2.25
C LEU A 35 10.45 -9.17 1.88
N SER A 36 9.20 -8.70 1.86
CA SER A 36 8.03 -9.58 1.62
C SER A 36 8.01 -10.22 0.23
N LEU A 37 8.37 -9.46 -0.80
CA LEU A 37 8.42 -9.89 -2.19
C LEU A 37 9.53 -9.15 -2.95
N PRO A 38 10.16 -9.80 -3.96
CA PRO A 38 11.17 -9.16 -4.78
C PRO A 38 10.62 -7.92 -5.49
N ASN A 39 11.35 -6.80 -5.39
CA ASN A 39 11.03 -5.54 -6.06
C ASN A 39 9.62 -4.97 -5.80
N GLN A 40 8.94 -5.35 -4.72
CA GLN A 40 7.69 -4.71 -4.29
C GLN A 40 8.00 -3.45 -3.48
N TYR A 41 8.27 -2.36 -4.18
CA TYR A 41 8.39 -1.04 -3.60
C TYR A 41 7.78 0.01 -4.51
N VAL A 42 7.44 1.16 -3.95
CA VAL A 42 6.99 2.34 -4.69
C VAL A 42 7.83 3.55 -4.32
N ALA A 43 8.13 4.41 -5.29
CA ALA A 43 8.87 5.64 -5.08
C ALA A 43 7.91 6.79 -4.74
N PHE A 44 8.23 7.58 -3.70
CA PHE A 44 7.49 8.77 -3.27
C PHE A 44 8.44 9.70 -2.50
N ASP A 45 8.29 11.02 -2.59
CA ASP A 45 9.06 12.01 -1.81
C ASP A 45 10.58 11.70 -1.67
N ASP A 46 11.24 11.45 -2.81
CA ASP A 46 12.67 11.06 -2.87
C ASP A 46 13.06 9.85 -2.00
N ARG A 47 12.11 8.95 -1.76
CA ARG A 47 12.25 7.71 -0.99
C ARG A 47 11.56 6.55 -1.67
N ILE A 48 11.78 5.35 -1.14
CA ILE A 48 10.91 4.20 -1.40
C ILE A 48 10.08 3.86 -0.18
N ALA A 49 8.87 3.36 -0.42
CA ALA A 49 8.06 2.60 0.52
C ALA A 49 8.07 1.12 0.08
N PHE A 50 8.23 0.21 1.04
CA PHE A 50 8.31 -1.22 0.80
C PHE A 50 7.84 -2.01 2.03
N VAL A 51 7.67 -3.32 1.88
CA VAL A 51 7.24 -4.20 2.97
C VAL A 51 8.40 -5.10 3.37
N ALA A 52 8.72 -5.11 4.66
CA ALA A 52 9.78 -5.93 5.23
C ALA A 52 9.45 -6.37 6.65
N GLY A 53 10.04 -7.50 7.05
CA GLY A 53 9.98 -7.99 8.42
C GLY A 53 11.34 -7.97 9.09
N ASP A 54 11.36 -7.59 10.37
CA ASP A 54 12.57 -7.51 11.21
C ASP A 54 12.68 -8.66 12.22
N GLY A 55 11.76 -9.63 12.15
CA GLY A 55 11.69 -10.74 13.09
C GLY A 55 10.97 -10.44 14.41
N GLU A 56 10.56 -9.20 14.65
CA GLU A 56 9.85 -8.77 15.86
C GLU A 56 8.40 -8.36 15.55
N HIS A 57 8.18 -7.59 14.48
CA HIS A 57 6.88 -6.95 14.17
C HIS A 57 6.15 -7.57 12.96
N GLY A 58 6.62 -8.72 12.45
CA GLY A 58 6.10 -9.27 11.21
C GLY A 58 6.37 -8.36 10.00
N PHE A 59 5.61 -8.52 8.92
CA PHE A 59 5.76 -7.70 7.71
C PHE A 59 4.98 -6.38 7.82
N GLU A 60 5.72 -5.27 7.91
CA GLU A 60 5.17 -3.92 8.12
C GLU A 60 5.60 -2.96 7.01
N LEU A 61 5.10 -1.71 7.05
CA LEU A 61 5.51 -0.67 6.11
C LEU A 61 6.86 -0.09 6.52
N TRP A 62 7.82 -0.12 5.60
CA TRP A 62 9.13 0.48 5.76
C TRP A 62 9.38 1.57 4.71
N THR A 63 10.24 2.51 5.05
CA THR A 63 10.74 3.53 4.12
C THR A 63 12.27 3.53 4.08
N SER A 64 12.83 3.98 2.95
CA SER A 64 14.28 4.16 2.78
C SER A 64 14.59 5.32 1.84
N ASP A 65 15.60 6.11 2.18
CA ASP A 65 16.24 7.10 1.31
C ASP A 65 17.50 6.57 0.60
N GLY A 66 17.76 5.26 0.71
CA GLY A 66 18.98 4.62 0.21
C GLY A 66 20.13 4.58 1.20
N THR A 67 19.94 5.07 2.43
CA THR A 67 20.91 4.94 3.52
C THR A 67 20.39 4.02 4.63
N GLU A 68 21.29 3.39 5.38
CA GLU A 68 20.91 2.57 6.54
C GLU A 68 20.14 3.40 7.59
N GLN A 69 20.57 4.63 7.85
CA GLN A 69 19.96 5.54 8.83
C GLN A 69 18.56 6.00 8.40
N GLY A 70 18.36 6.25 7.11
CA GLY A 70 17.05 6.59 6.55
C GLY A 70 16.14 5.38 6.33
N THR A 71 16.60 4.16 6.64
CA THR A 71 15.81 2.93 6.47
C THR A 71 15.14 2.49 7.77
N ARG A 72 13.84 2.72 7.88
CA ARG A 72 13.08 2.51 9.11
C ARG A 72 11.64 2.04 8.85
N MET A 73 11.10 1.31 9.83
CA MET A 73 9.67 1.03 9.91
C MET A 73 8.95 2.36 10.08
N VAL A 74 7.88 2.56 9.33
CA VAL A 74 7.07 3.78 9.40
C VAL A 74 6.20 3.75 10.65
N LYS A 75 5.54 2.61 10.88
CA LYS A 75 4.64 2.34 11.99
C LYS A 75 4.46 0.83 12.11
N ASP A 76 4.33 0.32 13.32
CA ASP A 76 3.82 -1.03 13.60
C ASP A 76 2.29 -0.99 13.44
N ILE A 77 1.80 -1.29 12.24
CA ILE A 77 0.37 -1.16 11.89
C ILE A 77 -0.42 -2.31 12.52
N ALA A 78 0.12 -3.53 12.50
CA ALA A 78 -0.51 -4.71 13.07
C ALA A 78 0.42 -5.39 14.10
N PRO A 79 0.36 -4.96 15.37
CA PRO A 79 1.27 -5.46 16.39
C PRO A 79 1.30 -6.98 16.51
N GLY A 80 2.51 -7.53 16.43
CA GLY A 80 2.81 -8.95 16.58
C GLY A 80 3.39 -9.58 15.32
N SER A 81 3.64 -10.89 15.35
CA SER A 81 4.40 -11.58 14.30
C SER A 81 3.66 -11.81 12.99
N ALA A 82 2.35 -11.52 12.93
CA ALA A 82 1.55 -11.71 11.72
C ALA A 82 1.82 -10.62 10.67
N GLY A 83 2.12 -9.40 11.11
CA GLY A 83 2.26 -8.22 10.25
C GLY A 83 0.95 -7.74 9.63
N ALA A 84 1.00 -6.58 9.00
CA ALA A 84 -0.19 -5.86 8.55
C ALA A 84 -0.77 -6.30 7.19
N ASN A 85 -0.32 -7.43 6.62
CA ASN A 85 -0.75 -7.95 5.32
C ASN A 85 -0.85 -6.86 4.23
N ILE A 86 0.21 -6.05 4.14
CA ILE A 86 0.25 -4.89 3.24
C ILE A 86 0.24 -5.36 1.79
N GLY A 87 -0.62 -4.74 1.00
CA GLY A 87 -0.85 -5.06 -0.40
C GLY A 87 -0.58 -3.88 -1.34
N ASP A 88 -1.47 -3.72 -2.32
CA ASP A 88 -1.49 -2.69 -3.35
C ASP A 88 -0.94 -1.34 -2.88
N PHE A 89 -0.10 -0.71 -3.72
CA PHE A 89 0.49 0.60 -3.50
C PHE A 89 0.05 1.57 -4.60
N ALA A 90 -0.16 2.83 -4.24
CA ALA A 90 -0.28 3.95 -5.16
C ALA A 90 0.36 5.19 -4.54
N VAL A 91 0.79 6.15 -5.37
CA VAL A 91 1.35 7.41 -4.91
C VAL A 91 0.55 8.57 -5.47
N LEU A 92 0.19 9.51 -4.59
CA LEU A 92 -0.55 10.72 -4.91
C LEU A 92 -0.05 11.84 -4.00
N ASP A 93 0.36 12.98 -4.57
CA ASP A 93 0.88 14.15 -3.86
C ASP A 93 1.90 13.79 -2.78
N ASP A 94 2.99 13.12 -3.20
CA ASP A 94 4.12 12.72 -2.34
C ASP A 94 3.75 11.88 -1.12
N ARG A 95 2.57 11.24 -1.14
CA ARG A 95 2.12 10.28 -0.14
C ARG A 95 1.92 8.92 -0.78
N VAL A 96 2.22 7.89 0.02
CA VAL A 96 1.93 6.50 -0.35
C VAL A 96 0.56 6.11 0.22
N PHE A 97 -0.29 5.58 -0.66
CA PHE A 97 -1.55 4.94 -0.33
C PHE A 97 -1.39 3.45 -0.50
N PHE A 98 -1.92 2.69 0.46
CA PHE A 98 -1.77 1.24 0.45
C PHE A 98 -2.92 0.55 1.17
N THR A 99 -3.07 -0.75 0.93
CA THR A 99 -4.01 -1.57 1.72
C THR A 99 -3.29 -2.29 2.83
N ALA A 100 -3.84 -2.29 4.03
CA ALA A 100 -3.31 -3.03 5.18
C ALA A 100 -4.43 -3.49 6.11
N ASP A 101 -4.15 -4.51 6.91
CA ASP A 101 -5.00 -5.08 7.94
C ASP A 101 -4.31 -4.90 9.29
N ASP A 102 -4.88 -4.10 10.18
CA ASP A 102 -4.33 -3.86 11.53
C ASP A 102 -4.73 -4.93 12.56
N GLY A 103 -5.38 -6.00 12.10
CA GLY A 103 -5.90 -7.07 12.96
C GLY A 103 -7.21 -6.73 13.66
N VAL A 104 -7.76 -5.51 13.46
CA VAL A 104 -9.00 -5.04 14.12
C VAL A 104 -10.08 -4.71 13.09
N HIS A 105 -9.72 -4.00 12.02
CA HIS A 105 -10.67 -3.49 11.02
C HIS A 105 -10.72 -4.37 9.76
N GLY A 106 -9.83 -5.35 9.65
CA GLY A 106 -9.59 -6.08 8.41
C GLY A 106 -8.89 -5.18 7.37
N ARG A 107 -8.67 -5.72 6.17
CA ARG A 107 -8.09 -4.98 5.04
C ARG A 107 -8.83 -3.66 4.78
N SER A 108 -8.09 -2.55 4.94
CA SER A 108 -8.55 -1.17 4.86
C SER A 108 -7.59 -0.32 4.02
N LEU A 109 -8.01 0.88 3.64
CA LEU A 109 -7.17 1.85 2.90
C LEU A 109 -6.39 2.70 3.89
N TRP A 110 -5.09 2.79 3.70
CA TRP A 110 -4.16 3.54 4.52
C TRP A 110 -3.39 4.55 3.68
N MET A 111 -2.90 5.58 4.35
CA MET A 111 -2.01 6.59 3.78
C MET A 111 -0.82 6.84 4.70
N SER A 112 0.30 7.25 4.10
CA SER A 112 1.51 7.63 4.82
C SER A 112 2.29 8.71 4.05
N ASP A 113 2.88 9.64 4.79
CA ASP A 113 3.92 10.57 4.33
C ASP A 113 5.34 10.06 4.63
N GLY A 114 5.48 8.79 4.99
CA GLY A 114 6.74 8.18 5.42
C GLY A 114 7.13 8.47 6.88
N THR A 115 6.22 9.07 7.66
CA THR A 115 6.36 9.26 9.11
C THR A 115 5.29 8.49 9.87
N GLU A 116 5.58 8.12 11.12
CA GLU A 116 4.62 7.47 12.00
C GLU A 116 3.36 8.32 12.22
N ALA A 117 3.55 9.64 12.44
CA ALA A 117 2.46 10.59 12.70
C ALA A 117 1.55 10.82 11.47
N GLY A 118 2.12 10.80 10.26
CA GLY A 118 1.36 10.89 9.01
C GLY A 118 0.79 9.56 8.53
N THR A 119 0.98 8.47 9.28
CA THR A 119 0.52 7.13 8.89
C THR A 119 -0.77 6.74 9.59
N ARG A 120 -1.85 6.69 8.81
CA ARG A 120 -3.21 6.44 9.31
C ARG A 120 -4.10 5.77 8.27
N MET A 121 -5.17 5.14 8.76
CA MET A 121 -6.27 4.68 7.94
C MET A 121 -7.00 5.91 7.35
N VAL A 122 -7.37 5.83 6.07
CA VAL A 122 -8.06 6.93 5.37
C VAL A 122 -9.48 7.11 5.89
N ALA A 123 -10.17 6.01 6.21
CA ALA A 123 -11.49 6.07 6.82
C ALA A 123 -11.72 4.85 7.73
N ASP A 124 -12.20 5.11 8.95
CA ASP A 124 -12.50 4.07 9.94
C ASP A 124 -13.78 3.31 9.56
N ARG A 125 -13.63 1.99 9.46
CA ARG A 125 -14.69 1.02 9.15
C ARG A 125 -15.83 0.99 10.17
N PHE A 126 -15.62 1.47 11.41
CA PHE A 126 -16.63 1.39 12.48
C PHE A 126 -17.59 2.57 12.54
N GLN A 127 -17.34 3.66 11.83
CA GLN A 127 -18.19 4.85 11.91
C GLN A 127 -18.84 5.24 10.58
N ASP A 128 -18.15 5.17 9.42
CA ASP A 128 -18.58 6.02 8.29
C ASP A 128 -18.40 5.48 6.85
N THR A 129 -18.07 4.21 6.59
CA THR A 129 -17.79 3.77 5.19
C THR A 129 -18.85 2.86 4.57
N ILE A 130 -19.32 3.28 3.39
CA ILE A 130 -20.15 2.48 2.48
C ILE A 130 -19.37 1.37 1.77
N TRP A 131 -18.06 1.23 2.02
CA TRP A 131 -17.17 0.38 1.23
C TRP A 131 -16.19 -0.45 2.08
N THR A 132 -15.88 -1.67 1.63
CA THR A 132 -14.96 -2.62 2.29
C THR A 132 -14.01 -3.26 1.29
N ALA A 133 -12.97 -3.94 1.78
CA ALA A 133 -12.00 -4.68 0.97
C ALA A 133 -11.42 -3.85 -0.21
N PRO A 134 -10.81 -2.68 0.07
CA PRO A 134 -10.19 -1.88 -0.97
C PRO A 134 -9.07 -2.66 -1.67
N GLY A 135 -8.93 -2.43 -2.97
CA GLY A 135 -7.85 -2.96 -3.80
C GLY A 135 -7.83 -2.31 -5.18
N ASN A 136 -6.85 -2.69 -6.00
CA ASN A 136 -6.59 -2.10 -7.32
C ASN A 136 -6.43 -0.58 -7.24
N LEU A 137 -5.57 -0.12 -6.32
CA LEU A 137 -5.25 1.29 -6.15
C LEU A 137 -4.53 1.84 -7.38
N HIS A 138 -4.96 3.01 -7.86
CA HIS A 138 -4.31 3.70 -8.96
C HIS A 138 -4.52 5.21 -8.86
N SER A 139 -3.44 5.99 -8.92
CA SER A 139 -3.53 7.46 -9.00
C SER A 139 -3.71 7.92 -10.44
N VAL A 140 -4.63 8.88 -10.66
CA VAL A 140 -4.86 9.50 -11.97
C VAL A 140 -5.13 10.98 -11.74
N GLY A 141 -4.21 11.85 -12.21
CA GLY A 141 -4.26 13.27 -11.88
C GLY A 141 -4.23 13.47 -10.35
N ASP A 142 -5.10 14.33 -9.86
CA ASP A 142 -5.19 14.71 -8.43
C ASP A 142 -6.12 13.78 -7.63
N SER A 143 -6.21 12.51 -8.01
CA SER A 143 -7.14 11.56 -7.39
C SER A 143 -6.60 10.15 -7.36
N LEU A 144 -6.96 9.43 -6.30
CA LEU A 144 -6.76 8.00 -6.15
C LEU A 144 -8.06 7.27 -6.49
N TYR A 145 -7.96 6.25 -7.34
CA TYR A 145 -9.06 5.36 -7.69
C TYR A 145 -8.80 3.99 -7.10
N PHE A 146 -9.85 3.34 -6.62
CA PHE A 146 -9.76 1.98 -6.09
C PHE A 146 -11.09 1.24 -6.24
N SER A 147 -10.99 -0.08 -6.33
CA SER A 147 -12.14 -0.98 -6.23
C SER A 147 -12.40 -1.35 -4.77
N GLY A 148 -13.66 -1.63 -4.44
CA GLY A 148 -14.07 -2.16 -3.13
C GLY A 148 -15.45 -2.80 -3.22
N ILE A 149 -16.00 -3.22 -2.08
CA ILE A 149 -17.35 -3.80 -1.97
C ILE A 149 -18.26 -2.79 -1.29
N ASP A 150 -19.35 -2.39 -1.98
CA ASP A 150 -20.39 -1.53 -1.41
C ASP A 150 -21.32 -2.31 -0.46
N ALA A 151 -21.95 -1.63 0.50
CA ALA A 151 -22.94 -2.15 1.44
C ALA A 151 -24.22 -2.62 0.70
N GLY A 152 -24.09 -3.74 -0.02
CA GLY A 152 -25.09 -4.27 -0.97
C GLY A 152 -24.58 -5.43 -1.85
N GLN A 153 -23.31 -5.81 -1.73
CA GLN A 153 -22.68 -7.01 -2.34
C GLN A 153 -22.30 -6.93 -3.83
N GLY A 154 -22.27 -5.73 -4.41
CA GLY A 154 -21.61 -5.48 -5.69
C GLY A 154 -20.19 -4.92 -5.47
N GLY A 155 -19.25 -5.30 -6.35
CA GLY A 155 -18.00 -4.58 -6.48
C GLY A 155 -18.28 -3.14 -6.94
N ALA A 156 -17.51 -2.18 -6.48
CA ALA A 156 -17.73 -0.76 -6.76
C ALA A 156 -16.42 -0.04 -7.01
N LEU A 157 -16.49 1.03 -7.79
CA LEU A 157 -15.36 1.92 -8.06
C LEU A 157 -15.50 3.18 -7.21
N PHE A 158 -14.43 3.54 -6.52
CA PHE A 158 -14.35 4.70 -5.65
C PHE A 158 -13.24 5.63 -6.10
N ARG A 159 -13.39 6.92 -5.77
CA ARG A 159 -12.39 7.96 -5.91
C ARG A 159 -12.13 8.59 -4.55
N LEU A 160 -10.87 8.79 -4.22
CA LEU A 160 -10.42 9.61 -3.12
C LEU A 160 -9.72 10.84 -3.71
N ASP A 161 -10.18 12.02 -3.32
CA ASP A 161 -9.54 13.27 -3.71
C ASP A 161 -8.19 13.43 -2.98
N SER A 162 -7.27 14.21 -3.53
CA SER A 162 -5.91 14.23 -2.99
C SER A 162 -5.77 14.80 -1.58
N ASP A 163 -6.79 15.45 -1.02
CA ASP A 163 -6.79 15.79 0.41
C ASP A 163 -6.71 14.55 1.32
N GLY A 164 -7.11 13.37 0.83
CA GLY A 164 -7.11 12.13 1.58
C GLY A 164 -8.27 12.01 2.56
N GLU A 165 -9.31 12.84 2.41
CA GLU A 165 -10.44 12.91 3.35
C GLU A 165 -11.74 12.39 2.72
N ALA A 166 -12.02 12.75 1.46
CA ALA A 166 -13.31 12.47 0.84
C ALA A 166 -13.27 11.27 -0.12
N VAL A 167 -13.98 10.19 0.22
CA VAL A 167 -14.24 9.07 -0.70
C VAL A 167 -15.59 9.21 -1.39
N THR A 168 -15.59 9.23 -2.72
CA THR A 168 -16.79 9.26 -3.57
C THR A 168 -16.96 7.91 -4.29
N LYS A 169 -18.14 7.30 -4.18
CA LYS A 169 -18.51 6.15 -5.04
C LYS A 169 -18.85 6.64 -6.45
N LEU A 170 -18.18 6.07 -7.44
CA LEU A 170 -18.38 6.42 -8.85
C LEU A 170 -19.32 5.46 -9.57
N ALA A 171 -19.20 4.15 -9.31
CA ALA A 171 -19.99 3.12 -9.97
C ALA A 171 -20.13 1.87 -9.09
N THR A 172 -21.15 1.05 -9.36
CA THR A 172 -21.38 -0.27 -8.75
C THR A 172 -21.59 -1.32 -9.83
N SER A 173 -21.05 -2.53 -9.65
CA SER A 173 -21.45 -3.68 -10.44
C SER A 173 -22.85 -4.13 -10.00
N HIS A 174 -23.70 -4.41 -10.97
CA HIS A 174 -25.01 -5.00 -10.73
C HIS A 174 -24.98 -6.45 -11.21
N LEU A 175 -25.44 -7.37 -10.37
CA LEU A 175 -25.71 -8.74 -10.79
C LEU A 175 -26.91 -8.73 -11.75
N LEU A 176 -26.68 -9.06 -13.01
CA LEU A 176 -27.77 -9.39 -13.93
C LEU A 176 -28.19 -10.83 -13.67
N SER A 177 -29.37 -11.01 -13.08
CA SER A 177 -30.05 -12.30 -13.04
C SER A 177 -30.62 -12.59 -14.42
N LEU A 178 -29.94 -13.43 -15.20
CA LEU A 178 -30.54 -14.04 -16.37
C LEU A 178 -31.25 -15.32 -15.92
N LEU A 179 -32.39 -15.63 -16.54
CA LEU A 179 -33.25 -16.79 -16.26
C LEU A 179 -32.51 -18.15 -16.24
N TYR A 180 -31.22 -18.21 -16.64
CA TYR A 180 -30.40 -19.42 -16.71
C TYR A 180 -28.95 -19.27 -16.16
N GLY A 181 -28.64 -18.22 -15.39
CA GLY A 181 -27.33 -18.07 -14.72
C GLY A 181 -26.95 -16.63 -14.36
N THR A 182 -26.02 -16.47 -13.42
CA THR A 182 -25.43 -15.18 -13.03
C THR A 182 -24.21 -14.86 -13.90
N LEU A 183 -24.19 -13.68 -14.52
CA LEU A 183 -23.00 -13.10 -15.14
C LEU A 183 -22.68 -11.79 -14.43
N GLU A 184 -21.45 -11.63 -13.94
CA GLU A 184 -20.97 -10.33 -13.48
C GLU A 184 -20.65 -9.46 -14.69
N ILE A 185 -21.38 -8.36 -14.85
CA ILE A 185 -21.06 -7.31 -15.83
C ILE A 185 -20.87 -6.02 -15.05
N ALA A 186 -19.69 -5.42 -15.13
CA ALA A 186 -19.45 -4.05 -14.70
C ALA A 186 -20.11 -3.10 -15.72
N GLY A 187 -21.10 -2.33 -15.28
CA GLY A 187 -21.71 -1.26 -16.07
C GLY A 187 -21.12 0.10 -15.68
N ILE A 188 -20.76 0.90 -16.67
CA ILE A 188 -20.42 2.33 -16.54
C ILE A 188 -21.71 3.14 -16.68
#